data_AF-A0A8X6FJG7-F1
#
_entry.id   AF-A0A8X6FJG7-F1
#
_cell.length_a   1.000
_cell.length_b   1.000
_cell.length_c   1.000
_cell.angle_alpha   90.00
_cell.angle_beta   90.00
_cell.angle_gamma   90.00
#
_symmetry.space_group_name_H-M   'P 1'
#
loop_
_entity.id
_entity.type
_entity.pdbx_description
1 polymer ?
#
loop_
_entity_poly.entity_id
_entity_poly.type
_entity_poly.pdbx_seq_one_letter_code
_entity_poly.pdbx_strand_id
1 'polypeptide(L)'
;GTGPAQKGGLMLGDNIFSINDCLVETVEDWNHCLQKEMTDQQSGFCVSKEFIKQENSAVENYENLNCCNNTTGNLCFRHSDAKSKQLMCLPARKVAENSIICSENRDCRDDLCLIPVLLSESERFLKIQRVLKKPVLYLGTIQEVFASVAVSPWTSESTSVQYIDMYEIFLGYIFAFSSGLAVMNVIPFFYLDGQFLTECVVHNYLSSCIPKVSQRSSIIFNLKMIGSLIGCLSMCATLLKMFL
;
A
#
# COMPACT_ATOMS: atom_id res chain seq x y z
N GLY A 1 24.14 -0.90 -3.90
CA GLY A 1 22.84 -0.87 -3.21
C GLY A 1 22.15 -2.20 -3.44
N THR A 2 21.73 -2.86 -2.37
CA THR A 2 20.80 -3.99 -2.43
C THR A 2 19.40 -3.39 -2.27
N GLY A 3 18.66 -3.29 -3.36
CA GLY A 3 17.28 -2.80 -3.32
C GLY A 3 16.41 -3.67 -2.40
N PRO A 4 15.29 -3.14 -1.86
CA PRO A 4 14.49 -3.83 -0.85
C PRO A 4 13.81 -5.09 -1.39
N ALA A 5 13.74 -5.27 -2.72
CA ALA A 5 13.21 -6.44 -3.42
C ALA A 5 14.29 -7.46 -3.90
N GLN A 6 15.54 -7.35 -3.44
CA GLN A 6 16.63 -8.27 -3.83
C GLN A 6 16.85 -9.42 -2.81
N LYS A 7 17.79 -10.34 -3.08
CA LYS A 7 18.13 -11.45 -2.17
C LYS A 7 18.43 -10.93 -0.75
N GLY A 8 17.60 -11.34 0.21
CA GLY A 8 17.67 -10.89 1.61
C GLY A 8 16.73 -9.74 1.98
N GLY A 9 15.96 -9.23 1.01
CA GLY A 9 14.92 -8.21 1.17
C GLY A 9 13.52 -8.77 1.46
N LEU A 10 12.50 -7.96 1.16
CA LEU A 10 11.09 -8.31 1.26
C LEU A 10 10.69 -9.28 0.15
N MET A 11 9.83 -10.23 0.49
CA MET A 11 9.30 -11.25 -0.43
C MET A 11 7.77 -11.20 -0.46
N LEU A 12 7.19 -11.67 -1.56
CA LEU A 12 5.73 -11.83 -1.66
C LEU A 12 5.20 -12.70 -0.51
N GLY A 13 4.15 -12.22 0.16
CA GLY A 13 3.57 -12.87 1.33
C GLY A 13 4.26 -12.58 2.67
N ASP A 14 5.26 -11.68 2.70
CA ASP A 14 5.75 -11.16 3.97
C ASP A 14 4.68 -10.30 4.64
N ASN A 15 4.33 -10.66 5.88
CA ASN A 15 3.45 -9.84 6.72
C ASN A 15 4.31 -8.86 7.52
N ILE A 16 4.15 -7.57 7.25
CA ILE A 16 4.91 -6.48 7.86
C ILE A 16 4.08 -5.89 9.00
N PHE A 17 4.68 -5.70 10.16
CA PHE A 17 3.98 -5.13 11.33
C PHE A 17 4.64 -3.87 11.90
N SER A 18 5.85 -3.52 11.45
CA SER A 18 6.56 -2.33 11.93
C SER A 18 7.66 -1.89 10.97
N ILE A 19 7.87 -0.57 10.87
CA ILE A 19 9.02 0.07 10.23
C ILE A 19 9.71 0.91 11.31
N ASN A 20 10.93 0.55 11.69
CA ASN A 20 11.63 1.13 12.83
C ASN A 20 10.77 1.06 14.12
N ASP A 21 10.33 2.21 14.64
CA ASP A 21 9.46 2.36 15.82
C ASP A 21 7.99 2.61 15.44
N CYS A 22 7.66 2.64 14.15
CA CYS A 22 6.34 2.92 13.63
C CYS A 22 5.56 1.62 13.34
N LEU A 23 4.47 1.40 14.07
CA LEU A 23 3.59 0.23 13.89
C LEU A 23 2.82 0.32 12.57
N VAL A 24 2.66 -0.82 11.91
CA VAL A 24 1.95 -0.96 10.63
C VAL A 24 0.85 -1.99 10.79
N GLU A 25 -0.40 -1.55 10.82
CA GLU A 25 -1.58 -2.44 10.83
C GLU A 25 -2.33 -2.37 9.49
N THR A 26 -2.28 -1.23 8.81
CA THR A 26 -2.98 -0.96 7.55
C THR A 26 -2.04 -0.49 6.43
N VAL A 27 -2.57 -0.44 5.20
CA VAL A 27 -1.85 0.12 4.04
C VAL A 27 -1.59 1.61 4.23
N GLU A 28 -2.51 2.31 4.90
CA GLU A 28 -2.39 3.71 5.28
C GLU A 28 -1.26 3.91 6.27
N ASP A 29 -1.13 3.04 7.28
CA ASP A 29 -0.03 3.10 8.25
C ASP A 29 1.33 2.87 7.57
N TRP A 30 1.41 1.93 6.64
CA TRP A 30 2.62 1.70 5.84
C TRP A 30 3.06 2.99 5.13
N ASN A 31 2.14 3.65 4.44
CA ASN A 31 2.41 4.89 3.73
C ASN A 31 2.80 6.02 4.69
N HIS A 32 2.09 6.15 5.81
CA HIS A 32 2.34 7.17 6.83
C HIS A 32 3.71 6.96 7.51
N CYS A 33 4.06 5.74 7.88
CA CYS A 33 5.36 5.42 8.47
C CYS A 33 6.52 5.74 7.52
N LEU A 34 6.40 5.38 6.24
CA LEU A 34 7.43 5.74 5.26
C LEU A 34 7.54 7.25 5.04
N GLN A 35 6.42 7.98 5.01
CA GLN A 35 6.43 9.44 4.92
C GLN A 35 7.07 10.08 6.15
N LYS A 36 6.78 9.58 7.36
CA LYS A 36 7.43 10.01 8.60
C LYS A 36 8.94 9.84 8.51
N GLU A 37 9.43 8.70 8.01
CA GLU A 37 10.87 8.46 7.82
C GLU A 37 11.50 9.39 6.77
N MET A 38 10.74 9.91 5.81
CA MET A 38 11.27 10.94 4.89
C MET A 38 11.52 12.27 5.59
N THR A 39 10.60 12.68 6.48
CA THR A 39 10.62 14.01 7.12
C THR A 39 11.46 14.06 8.37
N ASP A 40 11.46 12.98 9.13
CA ASP A 40 12.09 12.92 10.45
C ASP A 40 13.61 12.71 10.31
N GLN A 41 14.32 13.01 11.40
CA GLN A 41 15.74 12.71 11.49
C GLN A 41 15.95 11.19 11.55
N GLN A 42 17.07 10.73 11.01
CA GLN A 42 17.44 9.31 11.02
C GLN A 42 17.42 8.74 12.44
N SER A 43 16.58 7.73 12.63
CA SER A 43 16.48 6.93 13.85
C SER A 43 17.77 6.15 14.13
N GLY A 44 18.11 6.03 15.41
CA GLY A 44 19.23 5.25 15.92
C GLY A 44 18.81 3.94 16.55
N PHE A 45 19.79 3.22 17.12
CA PHE A 45 19.63 1.93 17.76
C PHE A 45 20.34 1.92 19.12
N CYS A 46 19.70 1.35 20.13
CA CYS A 46 20.34 1.09 21.42
C CYS A 46 21.33 -0.06 21.31
N VAL A 47 22.59 0.21 21.64
CA VAL A 47 23.69 -0.76 21.54
C VAL A 47 24.46 -0.81 22.86
N SER A 48 24.73 -2.02 23.35
CA SER A 48 25.46 -2.21 24.60
C SER A 48 26.94 -1.84 24.47
N LYS A 49 27.51 -1.36 25.57
CA LYS A 49 28.91 -0.92 25.63
C LYS A 49 29.87 -2.10 25.41
N GLU A 50 29.48 -3.30 25.83
CA GLU A 50 30.23 -4.55 25.65
C GLU A 50 30.32 -4.91 24.17
N PHE A 51 29.19 -4.82 23.44
CA PHE A 51 29.16 -5.07 22.00
C PHE A 51 30.06 -4.08 21.24
N ILE A 52 29.97 -2.79 21.59
CA ILE A 52 30.82 -1.76 20.97
C ILE A 52 32.30 -2.07 21.18
N LYS A 53 32.73 -2.45 22.39
CA LYS A 53 34.13 -2.80 22.67
C LYS A 53 34.63 -4.00 21.87
N GLN A 54 33.75 -4.95 21.56
CA GLN A 54 34.12 -6.19 20.86
C GLN A 54 34.13 -6.05 19.34
N GLU A 55 33.16 -5.32 18.78
CA GLU A 55 32.91 -5.32 17.33
C GLU A 55 33.34 -4.02 16.64
N ASN A 56 33.65 -2.96 17.40
CA ASN A 56 34.10 -1.70 16.81
C ASN A 56 35.43 -1.87 16.08
N SER A 57 35.39 -1.65 14.78
CA SER A 57 36.55 -1.72 13.87
C SER A 57 36.87 -0.35 13.25
N ALA A 58 36.50 0.75 13.91
CA ALA A 58 36.75 2.10 13.42
C ALA A 58 38.25 2.35 13.23
N VAL A 59 38.63 2.99 12.12
CA VAL A 59 40.02 3.35 11.85
C VAL A 59 40.41 4.58 12.66
N GLU A 60 41.49 4.49 13.44
CA GLU A 60 42.06 5.61 14.19
C GLU A 60 42.82 6.58 13.26
N ASN A 61 42.09 7.39 12.47
CA ASN A 61 42.58 8.68 11.95
C ASN A 61 41.45 9.48 11.29
N TYR A 62 41.18 10.64 11.84
CA TYR A 62 39.85 11.22 11.93
C TYR A 62 39.64 12.43 11.02
N GLU A 63 39.61 12.22 9.70
CA GLU A 63 39.34 13.35 8.76
C GLU A 63 38.42 13.02 7.57
N ASN A 64 38.09 11.75 7.29
CA ASN A 64 37.27 11.39 6.14
C ASN A 64 35.94 10.73 6.56
N LEU A 65 34.88 10.96 5.78
CA LEU A 65 33.55 10.35 5.91
C LEU A 65 33.55 8.79 5.97
N ASN A 66 34.68 8.15 5.69
CA ASN A 66 34.84 6.70 5.64
C ASN A 66 35.42 6.16 6.95
N CYS A 67 34.59 6.05 7.99
CA CYS A 67 35.02 5.47 9.28
C CYS A 67 35.30 3.94 9.21
N CYS A 68 34.77 3.27 8.18
CA CYS A 68 34.92 1.84 7.93
C CYS A 68 35.84 1.61 6.73
N ASN A 69 36.87 0.78 6.89
CA ASN A 69 37.80 0.43 5.80
C ASN A 69 37.19 -0.64 4.87
N ASN A 70 36.29 -0.23 3.97
CA ASN A 70 35.67 -1.03 2.91
C ASN A 70 35.18 -2.44 3.32
N THR A 71 34.78 -2.60 4.58
CA THR A 71 34.20 -3.83 5.12
C THR A 71 32.75 -3.91 4.70
N THR A 72 32.39 -4.93 3.92
CA THR A 72 31.03 -5.13 3.43
C THR A 72 30.05 -5.38 4.58
N GLY A 73 28.98 -4.59 4.66
CA GLY A 73 27.93 -4.73 5.67
C GLY A 73 28.17 -4.01 7.01
N ASN A 74 29.30 -3.31 7.16
CA ASN A 74 29.50 -2.38 8.28
C ASN A 74 29.02 -0.98 7.93
N LEU A 75 28.54 -0.26 8.94
CA LEU A 75 28.17 1.15 8.81
C LEU A 75 28.86 1.97 9.90
N CYS A 76 28.99 3.25 9.60
CA CYS A 76 29.43 4.25 10.55
C CYS A 76 28.29 4.64 11.47
N PHE A 77 28.54 4.66 12.76
CA PHE A 77 27.58 5.11 13.76
C PHE A 77 28.19 6.21 14.59
N ARG A 78 27.39 7.25 14.86
CA ARG A 78 27.72 8.31 15.81
C ARG A 78 26.87 8.15 17.06
N HIS A 79 27.38 8.63 18.18
CA HIS A 79 26.56 8.75 19.38
C HIS A 79 25.47 9.83 19.19
N SER A 80 24.32 9.67 19.86
CA SER A 80 23.23 10.66 19.77
C SER A 80 23.60 12.00 20.42
N ASP A 81 24.40 11.98 21.50
CA ASP A 81 24.94 13.19 22.14
C ASP A 81 25.93 13.91 21.23
N ALA A 82 25.58 15.14 20.85
CA ALA A 82 26.37 16.03 20.00
C ALA A 82 27.77 16.37 20.56
N LYS A 83 28.00 16.16 21.87
CA LYS A 83 29.32 16.37 22.49
C LYS A 83 30.32 15.28 22.11
N SER A 84 29.85 14.07 21.82
CA SER A 84 30.70 12.98 21.41
C SER A 84 30.86 13.00 19.89
N LYS A 85 32.05 13.40 19.43
CA LYS A 85 32.39 13.32 17.99
C LYS A 85 32.80 11.91 17.56
N GLN A 86 32.74 10.91 18.44
CA GLN A 86 33.25 9.56 18.20
C GLN A 86 32.33 8.78 17.24
N LEU A 87 32.95 8.17 16.24
CA LEU A 87 32.42 7.38 15.16
C LEU A 87 32.88 5.96 15.41
N MET A 88 31.95 5.03 15.28
CA MET A 88 32.14 3.62 15.50
C MET A 88 31.81 2.90 14.20
N CYS A 89 32.69 2.00 13.77
CA CYS A 89 32.43 1.15 12.61
C CYS A 89 31.90 -0.19 13.14
N LEU A 90 30.62 -0.44 12.95
CA LEU A 90 29.93 -1.61 13.50
C LEU A 90 29.20 -2.40 12.40
N PRO A 91 29.04 -3.72 12.55
CA PRO A 91 28.21 -4.52 11.64
C PRO A 91 26.75 -4.12 11.74
N ALA A 92 26.22 -3.48 10.69
CA ALA A 92 24.90 -2.85 10.70
C ALA A 92 23.78 -3.86 11.02
N ARG A 93 23.91 -5.10 10.51
CA ARG A 93 22.93 -6.15 10.77
C ARG A 93 22.88 -6.57 12.23
N LYS A 94 24.04 -6.79 12.86
CA LYS A 94 24.11 -7.16 14.28
C LYS A 94 23.59 -6.04 15.17
N VAL A 95 23.89 -4.79 14.81
CA VAL A 95 23.38 -3.60 15.51
C VAL A 95 21.86 -3.54 15.43
N ALA A 96 21.26 -3.68 14.26
CA ALA A 96 19.82 -3.41 14.08
C ALA A 96 18.89 -4.59 14.40
N GLU A 97 19.32 -5.85 14.23
CA GLU A 97 18.40 -7.02 14.28
C GLU A 97 17.65 -7.14 15.62
N ASN A 98 18.36 -7.01 16.75
CA ASN A 98 17.79 -7.21 18.10
C ASN A 98 17.74 -5.94 18.97
N SER A 99 18.14 -4.79 18.44
CA SER A 99 18.12 -3.53 19.18
C SER A 99 16.76 -2.84 19.15
N ILE A 100 16.56 -2.01 20.17
CA ILE A 100 15.46 -1.06 20.28
C ILE A 100 15.83 0.20 19.49
N ILE A 101 14.86 0.79 18.80
CA ILE A 101 15.04 2.07 18.10
C ILE A 101 15.11 3.21 19.11
N CYS A 102 15.97 4.18 18.88
CA CYS A 102 16.13 5.36 19.73
C CYS A 102 16.32 6.63 18.89
N SER A 103 15.93 7.77 19.44
CA SER A 103 16.30 9.09 18.89
C SER A 103 17.35 9.76 19.76
N GLU A 104 17.28 9.52 21.07
CA GLU A 104 18.19 10.08 22.07
C GLU A 104 18.70 9.01 23.04
N ASN A 105 19.80 9.32 23.73
CA ASN A 105 20.41 8.37 24.67
C ASN A 105 19.50 8.03 25.87
N ARG A 106 18.51 8.86 26.18
CA ARG A 106 17.53 8.61 27.25
C ARG A 106 16.55 7.48 26.92
N ASP A 107 16.37 7.18 25.63
CA ASP A 107 15.50 6.11 25.17
C ASP A 107 16.15 4.74 25.43
N CYS A 108 17.48 4.74 25.56
CA CYS A 108 18.29 3.60 25.95
C CYS A 108 18.52 3.63 27.47
N ARG A 109 18.38 2.49 28.15
CA ARG A 109 18.60 2.39 29.60
C ARG A 109 20.09 2.48 29.95
N ASP A 110 20.77 1.33 29.94
CA ASP A 110 22.21 1.23 30.21
C ASP A 110 23.08 1.27 28.93
N ASP A 111 22.40 1.14 27.79
CA ASP A 111 22.96 1.12 26.44
C ASP A 111 23.18 2.53 25.88
N LEU A 112 23.89 2.62 24.75
CA LEU A 112 24.14 3.87 24.05
C LEU A 112 23.26 3.98 22.81
N CYS A 113 22.65 5.14 22.57
CA CYS A 113 21.92 5.41 21.34
C CYS A 113 22.90 5.77 20.21
N LEU A 114 22.97 4.88 19.21
CA LEU A 114 23.86 5.02 18.07
C LEU A 114 23.06 5.30 16.79
N ILE A 115 23.35 6.43 16.14
CA ILE A 115 22.69 6.87 14.92
C ILE A 115 23.61 6.59 13.72
N PRO A 116 23.14 5.90 12.67
CA PRO A 116 23.96 5.65 11.49
C PRO A 116 24.30 6.95 10.77
N VAL A 117 25.54 7.06 10.31
CA VAL A 117 26.02 8.15 9.47
C VAL A 117 25.89 7.70 8.02
N LEU A 118 25.00 8.37 7.29
CA LEU A 118 24.66 8.06 5.90
C LEU A 118 25.41 8.97 4.95
N LEU A 119 25.58 8.55 3.69
CA LEU A 119 26.34 9.31 2.69
C LEU A 119 25.53 10.49 2.15
N SER A 120 24.22 10.33 2.06
CA SER A 120 23.28 11.35 1.59
C SER A 120 22.22 11.67 2.64
N GLU A 121 21.77 12.92 2.68
CA GLU A 121 20.64 13.36 3.50
C GLU A 121 19.30 12.77 3.04
N SER A 122 19.22 12.21 1.84
CA SER A 122 18.03 11.52 1.31
C SER A 122 18.01 10.02 1.61
N GLU A 123 19.14 9.45 2.03
CA GLU A 123 19.21 8.04 2.41
C GLU A 123 18.62 7.84 3.80
N ARG A 124 18.02 6.68 4.02
CA ARG A 124 17.50 6.23 5.31
C ARG A 124 17.95 4.81 5.55
N PHE A 125 18.19 4.49 6.81
CA PHE A 125 18.41 3.12 7.26
C PHE A 125 17.17 2.64 8.01
N LEU A 126 16.45 1.70 7.42
CA LEU A 126 15.18 1.18 7.90
C LEU A 126 15.31 -0.26 8.41
N LYS A 127 14.66 -0.53 9.54
CA LYS A 127 14.39 -1.87 10.07
C LYS A 127 12.93 -2.22 9.84
N ILE A 128 12.64 -3.02 8.83
CA ILE A 128 11.28 -3.48 8.51
C ILE A 128 11.04 -4.82 9.19
N GLN A 129 10.16 -4.86 10.18
CA GLN A 129 9.87 -6.06 10.96
C GLN A 129 8.75 -6.88 10.32
N ARG A 130 8.94 -8.21 10.33
CA ARG A 130 8.04 -9.17 9.70
C ARG A 130 7.55 -10.19 10.71
N VAL A 131 6.30 -10.59 10.59
CA VAL A 131 5.70 -11.64 11.42
C VAL A 131 6.42 -12.97 11.15
N LEU A 132 6.89 -13.62 12.22
CA LEU A 132 7.57 -14.92 12.20
C LEU A 132 8.83 -15.01 11.31
N LYS A 133 9.39 -13.88 10.86
CA LYS A 133 10.60 -13.81 10.03
C LYS A 133 11.58 -12.78 10.59
N LYS A 134 12.86 -12.91 10.22
CA LYS A 134 13.89 -11.92 10.57
C LYS A 134 13.55 -10.55 9.97
N PRO A 135 13.91 -9.43 10.63
CA PRO A 135 13.70 -8.10 10.05
C PRO A 135 14.51 -7.93 8.75
N VAL A 136 13.95 -7.19 7.81
CA VAL A 136 14.67 -6.70 6.62
C VAL A 136 15.32 -5.38 6.98
N LEU A 137 16.61 -5.27 6.69
CA LEU A 137 17.34 -4.02 6.84
C LEU A 137 17.54 -3.42 5.47
N TYR A 138 17.09 -2.17 5.32
CA TYR A 138 17.17 -1.45 4.07
C TYR A 138 18.00 -0.18 4.26
N LEU A 139 18.89 0.09 3.30
CA LEU A 139 19.68 1.30 3.21
C LEU A 139 19.50 1.88 1.80
N GLY A 140 18.87 3.05 1.72
CA GLY A 140 18.59 3.74 0.46
C GLY A 140 17.52 4.80 0.62
N THR A 141 16.88 5.21 -0.47
CA THR A 141 15.86 6.27 -0.44
C THR A 141 14.47 5.69 -0.23
N ILE A 142 13.59 6.42 0.46
CA ILE A 142 12.21 5.96 0.66
C ILE A 142 11.44 5.89 -0.66
N GLN A 143 11.78 6.72 -1.65
CA GLN A 143 11.17 6.69 -2.99
C GLN A 143 11.42 5.34 -3.69
N GLU A 144 12.60 4.73 -3.50
CA GLU A 144 12.88 3.40 -4.04
C GLU A 144 11.99 2.34 -3.39
N VAL A 145 11.73 2.45 -2.08
CA VAL A 145 10.80 1.55 -1.38
C VAL A 145 9.39 1.65 -1.96
N PHE A 146 8.87 2.88 -2.12
CA PHE A 146 7.56 3.10 -2.75
C PHE A 146 7.47 2.54 -4.17
N ALA A 147 8.54 2.66 -4.96
CA ALA A 147 8.55 2.20 -6.34
C ALA A 147 8.70 0.68 -6.48
N SER A 148 9.24 -0.02 -5.47
CA SER A 148 9.62 -1.43 -5.56
C SER A 148 8.82 -2.38 -4.68
N VAL A 149 8.06 -1.85 -3.71
CA VAL A 149 7.26 -2.64 -2.77
C VAL A 149 5.77 -2.31 -2.94
N ALA A 150 5.01 -3.32 -3.36
CA ALA A 150 3.54 -3.26 -3.33
C ALA A 150 3.03 -3.91 -2.05
N VAL A 151 2.09 -3.25 -1.37
CA VAL A 151 1.42 -3.75 -0.17
C VAL A 151 -0.07 -3.96 -0.44
N SER A 152 -0.67 -4.92 0.25
CA SER A 152 -2.08 -5.28 0.14
C SER A 152 -2.69 -5.29 1.55
N PRO A 153 -3.96 -4.91 1.74
CA PRO A 153 -4.62 -4.93 3.04
C PRO A 153 -4.88 -6.36 3.55
N TRP A 154 -4.73 -7.36 2.69
CA TRP A 154 -5.01 -8.74 3.02
C TRP A 154 -3.80 -9.41 3.67
N THR A 155 -3.98 -9.86 4.91
CA THR A 155 -3.01 -10.70 5.62
C THR A 155 -3.55 -12.13 5.73
N SER A 156 -2.67 -13.12 5.74
CA SER A 156 -3.06 -14.50 6.08
C SER A 156 -1.91 -15.31 6.62
N GLU A 157 -2.26 -16.27 7.46
CA GLU A 157 -1.39 -17.37 7.86
C GLU A 157 -1.29 -18.46 6.76
N SER A 158 -2.16 -18.42 5.75
CA SER A 158 -2.27 -19.36 4.64
C SER A 158 -1.83 -18.75 3.30
N THR A 159 -1.28 -19.58 2.41
CA THR A 159 -0.64 -19.16 1.14
C THR A 159 -1.61 -18.66 0.07
N SER A 160 -2.92 -18.79 0.25
CA SER A 160 -3.94 -18.50 -0.78
C SER A 160 -4.28 -17.02 -1.00
N VAL A 161 -3.68 -16.08 -0.26
CA VAL A 161 -4.00 -14.63 -0.36
C VAL A 161 -3.54 -13.98 -1.64
N GLN A 162 -2.63 -14.61 -2.39
CA GLN A 162 -2.02 -14.01 -3.58
C GLN A 162 -3.02 -13.66 -4.70
N TYR A 163 -4.23 -14.20 -4.66
CA TYR A 163 -5.26 -13.99 -5.69
C TYR A 163 -6.44 -13.16 -5.22
N ILE A 164 -6.48 -12.72 -3.95
CA ILE A 164 -7.65 -11.99 -3.42
C ILE A 164 -7.88 -10.71 -4.21
N ASP A 165 -6.83 -9.93 -4.48
CA ASP A 165 -6.92 -8.71 -5.27
C ASP A 165 -7.48 -8.98 -6.68
N MET A 166 -7.09 -10.09 -7.31
CA MET A 166 -7.61 -10.49 -8.62
C MET A 166 -9.10 -10.82 -8.56
N TYR A 167 -9.53 -11.57 -7.55
CA TYR A 167 -10.94 -11.94 -7.37
C TYR A 167 -11.80 -10.74 -7.03
N GLU A 168 -11.32 -9.81 -6.20
CA GLU A 168 -12.02 -8.58 -5.87
C GLU A 168 -12.30 -7.75 -7.13
N ILE A 169 -11.28 -7.54 -7.96
CA ILE A 169 -11.42 -6.82 -9.23
C ILE A 169 -12.39 -7.55 -10.16
N PHE A 170 -12.22 -8.88 -10.31
CA PHE A 170 -13.07 -9.69 -11.18
C PHE A 170 -14.55 -9.66 -10.75
N LEU A 171 -14.81 -9.85 -9.45
CA LEU A 171 -16.16 -9.78 -8.88
C LEU A 171 -16.74 -8.36 -9.00
N GLY A 172 -15.91 -7.33 -8.83
CA GLY A 172 -16.30 -5.94 -9.07
C GLY A 172 -16.80 -5.72 -10.50
N TYR A 173 -16.10 -6.27 -11.50
CA TYR A 173 -16.56 -6.24 -12.89
C TYR A 173 -17.86 -7.04 -13.09
N ILE A 174 -17.95 -8.27 -12.57
CA ILE A 174 -19.19 -9.07 -12.66
C ILE A 174 -20.37 -8.30 -12.07
N PHE A 175 -20.19 -7.69 -10.90
CA PHE A 175 -21.22 -6.90 -10.24
C PHE A 175 -21.64 -5.70 -11.11
N ALA A 176 -20.66 -4.94 -11.61
CA ALA A 176 -20.93 -3.79 -12.47
C ALA A 176 -21.67 -4.19 -13.76
N PHE A 177 -21.20 -5.21 -14.48
CA PHE A 177 -21.85 -5.69 -15.69
C PHE A 177 -23.24 -6.28 -15.43
N SER A 178 -23.40 -7.08 -14.37
CA SER A 178 -24.70 -7.67 -14.02
C SER A 178 -25.71 -6.59 -13.64
N SER A 179 -25.30 -5.60 -12.86
CA SER A 179 -26.15 -4.46 -12.50
C SER A 179 -26.55 -3.63 -13.72
N GLY A 180 -25.61 -3.38 -14.65
CA GLY A 180 -25.87 -2.67 -15.90
C GLY A 180 -26.86 -3.43 -16.79
N LEU A 181 -26.64 -4.73 -17.00
CA LEU A 181 -27.56 -5.59 -17.76
C LEU A 181 -28.94 -5.67 -17.10
N ALA A 182 -29.02 -5.76 -15.77
CA ALA A 182 -30.28 -5.76 -15.04
C ALA A 182 -31.07 -4.46 -15.27
N VAL A 183 -30.42 -3.30 -15.22
CA VAL A 183 -31.05 -2.01 -15.52
C VAL A 183 -31.53 -1.96 -16.97
N MET A 184 -30.69 -2.37 -17.92
CA MET A 184 -31.06 -2.40 -19.35
C MET A 184 -32.27 -3.31 -19.61
N ASN A 185 -32.36 -4.44 -18.92
CA ASN A 185 -33.46 -5.40 -19.06
C ASN A 185 -34.77 -4.94 -18.42
N VAL A 186 -34.76 -3.92 -17.55
CA VAL A 186 -35.99 -3.36 -16.94
C VAL A 186 -36.55 -2.18 -17.73
N ILE A 187 -35.71 -1.43 -18.46
CA ILE A 187 -36.13 -0.23 -19.19
C ILE A 187 -37.15 -0.60 -20.30
N PRO A 188 -38.27 0.14 -20.44
CA PRO A 188 -39.25 -0.04 -21.52
C PRO A 188 -38.66 0.41 -22.86
N PHE A 189 -37.80 -0.42 -23.45
CA PHE A 189 -37.12 -0.17 -24.72
C PHE A 189 -37.55 -1.23 -25.74
N PHE A 190 -37.88 -0.84 -26.96
CA PHE A 190 -38.27 -1.77 -28.01
C PHE A 190 -37.18 -2.82 -28.27
N TYR A 191 -37.57 -4.08 -28.40
CA TYR A 191 -36.66 -5.22 -28.61
C TYR A 191 -35.83 -5.65 -27.39
N LEU A 192 -36.00 -5.03 -26.23
CA LEU A 192 -35.44 -5.50 -24.95
C LEU A 192 -36.53 -6.08 -24.04
N ASP A 193 -36.12 -6.87 -23.05
CA ASP A 193 -37.02 -7.60 -22.14
C ASP A 193 -37.97 -6.68 -21.37
N GLY A 194 -37.55 -5.44 -21.07
CA GLY A 194 -38.36 -4.47 -20.33
C GLY A 194 -39.66 -4.06 -21.04
N GLN A 195 -39.76 -4.28 -22.36
CA GLN A 195 -41.00 -4.03 -23.11
C GLN A 195 -42.13 -4.98 -22.68
N PHE A 196 -41.78 -6.24 -22.37
CA PHE A 196 -42.74 -7.26 -21.93
C PHE A 196 -43.09 -7.07 -20.46
N LEU A 197 -42.09 -6.74 -19.64
CA LEU A 197 -42.32 -6.39 -18.24
C LEU A 197 -43.30 -5.23 -18.11
N THR A 198 -43.11 -4.17 -18.89
CA THR A 198 -43.98 -2.99 -18.90
C THR A 198 -45.39 -3.32 -19.34
N GLU A 199 -45.53 -4.19 -20.34
CA GLU A 199 -46.84 -4.65 -20.83
C GLU A 199 -47.58 -5.45 -19.76
N CYS A 200 -46.92 -6.39 -19.09
CA CYS A 200 -47.49 -7.14 -17.98
C CYS A 200 -47.86 -6.25 -16.79
N VAL A 201 -46.99 -5.30 -16.40
CA VAL A 201 -47.25 -4.39 -15.29
C VAL A 201 -48.44 -3.48 -15.60
N VAL A 202 -48.48 -2.84 -16.77
CA VAL A 202 -49.57 -1.93 -17.12
C VAL A 202 -50.89 -2.70 -17.33
N HIS A 203 -50.86 -3.87 -17.97
CA HIS A 203 -52.10 -4.62 -18.15
C HIS A 203 -52.66 -5.16 -16.84
N ASN A 204 -51.84 -5.66 -15.92
CA ASN A 204 -52.33 -6.23 -14.67
C ASN A 204 -52.63 -5.16 -13.61
N TYR A 205 -51.70 -4.24 -13.33
CA TYR A 205 -51.87 -3.26 -12.24
C TYR A 205 -52.79 -2.10 -12.61
N LEU A 206 -52.80 -1.63 -13.87
CA LEU A 206 -53.71 -0.55 -14.29
C LEU A 206 -55.07 -1.05 -14.80
N SER A 207 -55.32 -2.37 -14.80
CA SER A 207 -56.63 -2.92 -15.20
C SER A 207 -57.79 -2.37 -14.37
N SER A 208 -57.58 -2.20 -13.05
CA SER A 208 -58.58 -1.71 -12.11
C SER A 208 -58.90 -0.23 -12.27
N CYS A 209 -57.91 0.59 -12.68
CA CYS A 209 -58.07 2.04 -12.83
C CYS A 209 -58.46 2.45 -14.25
N ILE A 210 -57.97 1.73 -15.27
CA ILE A 210 -58.19 2.02 -16.69
C ILE A 210 -58.76 0.76 -17.36
N PRO A 211 -60.09 0.55 -17.31
CA PRO A 211 -60.69 -0.68 -17.82
C PRO A 211 -60.53 -0.82 -19.35
N LYS A 212 -60.46 0.31 -20.08
CA LYS A 212 -60.33 0.32 -21.54
C LYS A 212 -58.94 -0.18 -21.98
N VAL A 213 -58.93 -1.27 -22.75
CA VAL A 213 -57.70 -1.87 -23.29
C VAL A 213 -56.97 -0.91 -24.21
N SER A 214 -57.67 -0.15 -25.08
CA SER A 214 -56.99 0.76 -26.02
C SER A 214 -56.21 1.87 -25.32
N GLN A 215 -56.72 2.40 -24.21
CA GLN A 215 -56.03 3.44 -23.42
C GLN A 215 -54.77 2.87 -22.75
N ARG A 216 -54.82 1.64 -22.22
CA ARG A 216 -53.64 0.94 -21.68
C ARG A 216 -52.60 0.67 -22.77
N SER A 217 -53.03 0.22 -23.96
CA SER A 217 -52.12 0.01 -25.10
C SER A 217 -51.45 1.31 -25.57
N SER A 218 -52.15 2.44 -25.56
CA SER A 218 -51.55 3.75 -25.85
C SER A 218 -50.52 4.17 -24.79
N ILE A 219 -50.78 3.90 -23.51
CA ILE A 219 -49.80 4.18 -22.42
C ILE A 219 -48.54 3.34 -22.61
N ILE A 220 -48.70 2.03 -22.86
CA ILE A 220 -47.58 1.11 -23.10
C ILE A 220 -46.75 1.58 -24.29
N PHE A 221 -47.38 1.96 -25.41
CA PHE A 221 -46.68 2.45 -26.58
C PHE A 221 -45.87 3.73 -26.29
N ASN A 222 -46.46 4.70 -25.58
CA ASN A 222 -45.76 5.94 -25.21
C ASN A 222 -44.57 5.67 -24.27
N LEU A 223 -44.73 4.78 -23.29
CA LEU A 223 -43.63 4.39 -22.40
C LEU A 223 -42.48 3.72 -23.18
N LYS A 224 -42.81 2.81 -24.11
CA LYS A 224 -41.82 2.16 -24.98
C LYS A 224 -41.09 3.19 -25.88
N MET A 225 -41.82 4.16 -26.44
CA MET A 225 -41.25 5.22 -27.28
C MET A 225 -40.31 6.14 -26.50
N ILE A 226 -40.71 6.59 -25.31
CA ILE A 226 -39.88 7.46 -24.46
C ILE A 226 -38.63 6.71 -24.01
N GLY A 227 -38.78 5.47 -23.53
CA GLY A 227 -37.65 4.65 -23.12
C GLY A 227 -36.66 4.42 -24.27
N SER A 228 -37.15 4.14 -25.47
CA SER A 228 -36.29 4.00 -26.65
C SER A 228 -35.60 5.29 -27.09
N LEU A 229 -36.28 6.43 -27.04
CA LEU A 229 -35.66 7.73 -27.35
C LEU A 229 -34.53 8.05 -26.36
N ILE A 230 -34.77 7.89 -25.06
CA ILE A 230 -33.76 8.15 -24.02
C ILE A 230 -32.57 7.20 -24.19
N GLY A 231 -32.84 5.90 -24.39
CA GLY A 231 -31.80 4.90 -24.61
C GLY A 231 -30.92 5.24 -25.82
N CYS A 232 -31.51 5.49 -26.98
CA CYS A 232 -30.76 5.85 -28.18
C CYS A 232 -29.95 7.14 -28.02
N LEU A 233 -30.53 8.18 -27.41
CA LEU A 233 -29.82 9.43 -27.15
C LEU A 233 -28.62 9.22 -26.21
N SER A 234 -28.79 8.42 -25.16
CA SER A 234 -27.72 8.10 -24.22
C SER A 234 -26.58 7.32 -24.89
N MET A 235 -26.90 6.33 -25.74
CA MET A 235 -25.90 5.57 -26.49
C MET A 235 -25.17 6.47 -27.49
N CYS A 236 -25.88 7.30 -28.26
CA CYS A 236 -25.27 8.25 -29.18
C CYS A 236 -24.33 9.24 -28.46
N ALA A 237 -24.76 9.79 -27.33
CA ALA A 237 -23.94 10.71 -26.54
C ALA A 237 -22.68 10.04 -25.99
N THR A 238 -22.78 8.78 -25.56
CA THR A 238 -21.64 8.01 -25.03
C THR A 238 -20.65 7.66 -26.15
N LEU A 239 -21.16 7.25 -27.32
CA LEU A 239 -20.33 7.00 -28.50
C LEU A 239 -19.61 8.28 -28.95
N LEU A 240 -20.32 9.42 -29.05
CA LEU A 240 -19.73 10.71 -29.39
C LEU A 240 -18.60 11.10 -28.43
N LYS A 241 -18.78 10.88 -27.12
CA LYS A 241 -17.74 11.13 -26.11
C LYS A 241 -16.54 10.18 -26.19
N MET A 242 -16.69 9.01 -26.79
CA MET A 242 -15.57 8.09 -27.03
C MET A 242 -14.72 8.50 -28.23
N PHE A 243 -15.30 9.20 -29.21
CA PHE A 243 -14.63 9.61 -30.45
C PHE A 243 -14.07 11.05 -30.43
N LEU A 244 -14.40 11.83 -29.40
CA LEU A 244 -13.88 13.19 -29.14
C LEU A 244 -12.87 13.14 -27.99
#